data_AF-F8QK94-F1
#
_entry.id   AF-F8QK94-F1
#
_cell.length_a   1.000
_cell.length_b   1.000
_cell.length_c   1.000
_cell.angle_alpha   90.00
_cell.angle_beta   90.00
_cell.angle_gamma   90.00
#
_symmetry.space_group_name_H-M   'P 1'
#
loop_
_entity.id
_entity.type
_entity.pdbx_description
1 polymer ?
#
loop_
_entity_poly.entity_id
_entity_poly.type
_entity_poly.pdbx_seq_one_letter_code
_entity_poly.pdbx_strand_id
1 'polypeptide(L)'
;MKEGEAAAFRTDWLENRVDAQQLGLDITNTYGSWPYFADKMEERFKDSFEKETAKNEILTLRQGNETAQAFFERFEEKKRWAGYTNRINEEFLISLLRRNMNKPLVDRVIYGGHIPRDYQEWKRELIRIDYIWRER
;
A
#
# COMPACT_ATOMS: atom_id res chain seq x y z
N MET A 1 5.54 -12.90 3.15
CA MET A 1 6.57 -13.41 2.20
C MET A 1 6.09 -14.75 1.67
N LYS A 2 5.92 -14.92 0.36
CA LYS A 2 5.74 -16.26 -0.21
C LYS A 2 7.12 -16.92 -0.21
N GLU A 3 7.27 -18.05 0.48
CA GLU A 3 8.54 -18.74 0.71
C GLU A 3 9.35 -19.01 -0.59
N GLY A 4 8.69 -19.01 -1.75
CA GLY A 4 9.32 -19.24 -3.07
C GLY A 4 10.24 -18.12 -3.59
N GLU A 5 9.97 -16.83 -3.33
CA GLU A 5 10.81 -15.75 -3.88
C GLU A 5 12.16 -15.65 -3.17
N ALA A 6 12.15 -15.76 -1.84
CA ALA A 6 13.38 -15.77 -1.04
C ALA A 6 14.21 -17.04 -1.28
N ALA A 7 13.54 -18.20 -1.46
CA ALA A 7 14.21 -19.45 -1.80
C ALA A 7 14.84 -19.38 -3.21
N ALA A 8 14.13 -18.87 -4.20
CA ALA A 8 14.65 -18.68 -5.56
C ALA A 8 15.83 -17.70 -5.58
N PHE A 9 15.75 -16.60 -4.83
CA PHE A 9 16.85 -15.65 -4.69
C PHE A 9 18.09 -16.29 -4.05
N ARG A 10 17.91 -17.09 -2.99
CA ARG A 10 19.01 -17.84 -2.38
C ARG A 10 19.69 -18.77 -3.38
N THR A 11 18.93 -19.48 -4.20
CA THR A 11 19.47 -20.38 -5.23
C THR A 11 20.25 -19.60 -6.28
N ASP A 12 19.68 -18.53 -6.84
CA ASP A 12 20.33 -17.65 -7.82
C ASP A 12 21.63 -17.02 -7.26
N TRP A 13 21.61 -16.59 -6.00
CA TRP A 13 22.78 -16.05 -5.32
C TRP A 13 23.88 -17.11 -5.13
N LEU A 14 23.53 -18.34 -4.75
CA LEU A 14 24.49 -19.43 -4.55
C LEU A 14 25.14 -19.86 -5.88
N GLU A 15 24.36 -20.00 -6.93
CA GLU A 15 24.83 -20.42 -8.26
C GLU A 15 25.82 -19.39 -8.84
N ASN A 16 25.43 -18.12 -8.88
CA ASN A 16 26.28 -17.05 -9.42
C ASN A 16 27.57 -16.82 -8.59
N ARG A 17 27.54 -17.05 -7.27
CA ARG A 17 28.74 -16.93 -6.42
C ARG A 17 29.74 -18.05 -6.68
N VAL A 18 29.25 -19.27 -6.91
CA VAL A 18 30.09 -20.43 -7.21
C VAL A 18 30.74 -20.28 -8.59
N ASP A 19 29.98 -19.82 -9.59
CA ASP A 19 30.49 -19.62 -10.95
C ASP A 19 31.57 -18.54 -11.02
N ALA A 20 31.38 -17.41 -10.32
CA ALA A 20 32.36 -16.32 -10.28
C ALA A 20 33.69 -16.71 -9.61
N GLN A 21 33.64 -17.52 -8.53
CA GLN A 21 34.85 -18.01 -7.85
C GLN A 21 35.63 -19.04 -8.67
N GLN A 22 34.96 -19.87 -9.47
CA GLN A 22 35.62 -20.88 -10.30
C GLN A 22 36.28 -20.29 -11.56
N LEU A 23 35.77 -19.16 -12.07
CA LEU A 23 36.20 -18.57 -13.35
C LEU A 23 37.24 -17.44 -13.22
N GLY A 24 37.59 -16.99 -12.00
CA GLY A 24 38.58 -15.92 -11.78
C GLY A 24 38.18 -14.57 -12.40
N LEU A 25 36.88 -14.35 -12.61
CA LEU A 25 36.32 -13.19 -13.31
C LEU A 25 36.23 -11.96 -12.40
N ASP A 26 36.20 -10.79 -13.03
CA ASP A 26 35.91 -9.52 -12.36
C ASP A 26 34.55 -9.59 -11.65
N ILE A 27 34.57 -9.56 -10.32
CA ILE A 27 33.40 -9.76 -9.47
C ILE A 27 32.51 -8.52 -9.37
N THR A 28 32.91 -7.38 -9.94
CA THR A 28 32.20 -6.09 -9.84
C THR A 28 30.72 -6.15 -10.22
N ASN A 29 30.35 -6.98 -11.20
CA ASN A 29 28.97 -7.18 -11.67
C ASN A 29 28.37 -8.55 -11.29
N THR A 30 28.91 -9.17 -10.25
CA THR A 30 28.38 -10.43 -9.70
C THR A 30 27.87 -10.18 -8.28
N TYR A 31 27.08 -11.10 -7.74
CA TYR A 31 26.66 -11.06 -6.33
C TYR A 31 27.84 -11.14 -5.33
N GLY A 32 29.08 -11.30 -5.79
CA GLY A 32 30.29 -11.13 -5.00
C GLY A 32 30.63 -9.68 -4.66
N SER A 33 30.16 -8.69 -5.45
CA SER A 33 30.30 -7.28 -5.10
C SER A 33 29.11 -6.80 -4.26
N TRP A 34 29.39 -6.07 -3.19
CA TRP A 34 28.36 -5.48 -2.35
C TRP A 34 27.42 -4.53 -3.11
N PRO A 35 27.91 -3.65 -4.01
CA PRO A 35 27.02 -2.74 -4.76
C PRO A 35 26.03 -3.49 -5.66
N TYR A 36 26.47 -4.52 -6.39
CA TYR A 36 25.59 -5.30 -7.27
C TYR A 36 24.58 -6.13 -6.47
N PHE A 37 25.02 -6.73 -5.36
CA PHE A 37 24.11 -7.45 -4.46
C PHE A 37 23.03 -6.53 -3.87
N ALA A 38 23.41 -5.34 -3.39
CA ALA A 38 22.48 -4.37 -2.82
C ALA A 38 21.46 -3.88 -3.86
N ASP A 39 21.91 -3.55 -5.07
CA ASP A 39 21.05 -3.15 -6.19
C ASP A 39 20.02 -4.23 -6.55
N LYS A 40 20.46 -5.49 -6.71
CA LYS A 40 19.57 -6.61 -7.04
C LYS A 40 18.59 -6.95 -5.92
N MET A 41 19.00 -6.79 -4.66
CA MET A 41 18.12 -6.95 -3.51
C MET A 41 17.05 -5.85 -3.47
N GLU A 42 17.44 -4.60 -3.72
CA GLU A 42 16.52 -3.47 -3.75
C GLU A 42 15.50 -3.63 -4.89
N GLU A 43 15.97 -3.95 -6.10
CA GLU A 43 15.13 -4.20 -7.28
C GLU A 43 14.08 -5.28 -7.03
N ARG A 44 14.47 -6.41 -6.40
CA ARG A 44 13.56 -7.55 -6.22
C ARG A 44 12.59 -7.40 -5.07
N PHE A 45 13.00 -6.75 -3.98
CA PHE A 45 12.26 -6.84 -2.72
C PHE A 45 11.68 -5.52 -2.24
N LYS A 46 12.18 -4.36 -2.70
CA LYS A 46 11.68 -3.05 -2.27
C LYS A 46 10.21 -2.87 -2.59
N ASP A 47 9.82 -3.08 -3.84
CA ASP A 47 8.42 -2.92 -4.27
C ASP A 47 7.46 -3.87 -3.54
N SER A 48 7.90 -5.10 -3.28
CA SER A 48 7.12 -6.11 -2.54
C SER A 48 6.92 -5.70 -1.07
N PHE A 49 7.98 -5.19 -0.44
CA PHE A 49 7.94 -4.70 0.93
C PHE A 49 7.11 -3.42 1.07
N GLU A 50 7.29 -2.45 0.16
CA GLU A 50 6.53 -1.21 0.12
C GLU A 50 5.03 -1.48 -0.10
N LYS A 51 4.71 -2.42 -1.01
CA LYS A 51 3.32 -2.85 -1.24
C LYS A 51 2.71 -3.50 -0.01
N GLU A 52 3.42 -4.40 0.66
CA GLU A 52 2.90 -5.08 1.86
C GLU A 52 2.76 -4.10 3.03
N THR A 53 3.73 -3.20 3.19
CA THR A 53 3.66 -2.09 4.14
C THR A 53 2.42 -1.24 3.87
N ALA A 54 2.18 -0.83 2.63
CA ALA A 54 1.02 -0.04 2.26
C ALA A 54 -0.31 -0.75 2.53
N LYS A 55 -0.38 -2.08 2.35
CA LYS A 55 -1.56 -2.88 2.74
C LYS A 55 -1.81 -2.84 4.25
N ASN A 56 -0.76 -2.93 5.06
CA ASN A 56 -0.91 -2.86 6.51
C ASN A 56 -1.29 -1.45 6.99
N GLU A 57 -0.70 -0.43 6.38
CA GLU A 57 -0.96 0.97 6.71
C GLU A 57 -2.38 1.39 6.35
N ILE A 58 -2.90 1.03 5.16
CA ILE A 58 -4.27 1.40 4.78
C ILE A 58 -5.32 0.73 5.68
N LEU A 59 -5.02 -0.45 6.25
CA LEU A 59 -5.89 -1.11 7.22
C LEU A 59 -5.97 -0.32 8.53
N THR A 60 -4.86 0.24 8.99
CA THR A 60 -4.79 0.89 10.31
C THR A 60 -4.94 2.42 10.26
N LEU A 61 -4.91 3.01 9.06
CA LEU A 61 -5.04 4.46 8.86
C LEU A 61 -6.32 4.99 9.51
N ARG A 62 -6.22 6.06 10.30
CA ARG A 62 -7.37 6.72 10.93
C ARG A 62 -7.43 8.17 10.50
N GLN A 63 -8.65 8.70 10.34
CA GLN A 63 -8.86 10.13 10.14
C GLN A 63 -8.38 10.94 11.35
N GLY A 64 -8.75 10.53 12.57
CA GLY A 64 -8.39 11.25 13.79
C GLY A 64 -8.93 12.68 13.77
N ASN A 65 -8.07 13.65 14.09
CA ASN A 65 -8.43 15.07 14.13
C ASN A 65 -8.35 15.77 12.76
N GLU A 66 -7.83 15.09 11.75
CA GLU A 66 -7.61 15.64 10.41
C GLU A 66 -8.92 15.79 9.63
N THR A 67 -8.91 16.69 8.66
CA THR A 67 -10.02 16.84 7.71
C THR A 67 -10.19 15.56 6.89
N ALA A 68 -11.41 15.30 6.43
CA ALA A 68 -11.68 14.19 5.54
C ALA A 68 -10.81 14.27 4.27
N GLN A 69 -10.57 15.48 3.76
CA GLN A 69 -9.70 15.70 2.60
C GLN A 69 -8.26 15.21 2.85
N ALA A 70 -7.63 15.63 3.94
CA ALA A 70 -6.27 15.20 4.29
C ALA A 70 -6.19 13.68 4.52
N PHE A 71 -7.22 13.10 5.14
CA PHE A 71 -7.34 11.64 5.26
C PHE A 71 -7.37 10.97 3.88
N PHE A 72 -8.19 11.47 2.95
CA PHE A 72 -8.33 10.88 1.62
C PHE A 72 -7.06 11.02 0.76
N GLU A 73 -6.28 12.09 0.92
CA GLU A 73 -4.97 12.23 0.26
C GLU A 73 -4.05 11.06 0.62
N ARG A 74 -3.89 10.77 1.92
CA ARG A 74 -3.08 9.64 2.39
C ARG A 74 -3.72 8.29 2.04
N PHE A 75 -5.03 8.17 2.17
CA PHE A 75 -5.74 6.92 1.90
C PHE A 75 -5.60 6.50 0.42
N GLU A 76 -5.71 7.45 -0.51
CA GLU A 76 -5.55 7.18 -1.96
C GLU A 76 -4.10 6.84 -2.33
N GLU A 77 -3.14 7.50 -1.69
CA GLU A 77 -1.73 7.13 -1.82
C GLU A 77 -1.50 5.66 -1.39
N LYS A 78 -1.91 5.30 -0.17
CA LYS A 78 -1.74 3.91 0.32
C LYS A 78 -2.52 2.90 -0.50
N LYS A 79 -3.72 3.25 -0.98
CA LYS A 79 -4.51 2.43 -1.90
C LYS A 79 -3.77 2.15 -3.20
N ARG A 80 -3.08 3.15 -3.77
CA ARG A 80 -2.27 3.00 -4.98
C ARG A 80 -1.09 2.06 -4.74
N TRP A 81 -0.32 2.30 -3.68
CA TRP A 81 0.84 1.45 -3.34
C TRP A 81 0.45 0.01 -2.98
N ALA A 82 -0.68 -0.18 -2.28
CA ALA A 82 -1.21 -1.50 -1.97
C ALA A 82 -1.74 -2.26 -3.22
N GLY A 83 -1.96 -1.55 -4.33
CA GLY A 83 -2.51 -2.12 -5.56
C GLY A 83 -4.04 -2.30 -5.55
N TYR A 84 -4.76 -1.57 -4.70
CA TYR A 84 -6.22 -1.62 -4.60
C TYR A 84 -6.91 -0.69 -5.62
N THR A 85 -6.53 -0.80 -6.89
CA THR A 85 -7.02 0.07 -7.98
C THR A 85 -8.20 -0.54 -8.73
N ASN A 86 -8.36 -1.87 -8.67
CA ASN A 86 -9.42 -2.59 -9.39
C ASN A 86 -10.77 -2.49 -8.68
N ARG A 87 -11.86 -2.53 -9.46
CA ARG A 87 -13.25 -2.47 -8.97
C ARG A 87 -13.60 -3.59 -7.99
N ILE A 88 -12.96 -4.75 -8.10
CA ILE A 88 -13.14 -5.85 -7.14
C ILE A 88 -12.79 -5.47 -5.69
N ASN A 89 -11.97 -4.43 -5.49
CA ASN A 89 -11.60 -3.94 -4.16
C ASN A 89 -12.58 -2.90 -3.61
N GLU A 90 -13.62 -2.51 -4.35
CA GLU A 90 -14.50 -1.38 -4.00
C GLU A 90 -15.22 -1.60 -2.68
N GLU A 91 -15.87 -2.75 -2.49
CA GLU A 91 -16.56 -3.07 -1.23
C GLU A 91 -15.60 -3.11 -0.05
N PHE A 92 -14.40 -3.66 -0.26
CA PHE A 92 -13.34 -3.68 0.74
C PHE A 92 -12.92 -2.25 1.12
N LEU A 93 -12.66 -1.37 0.14
CA LEU A 93 -12.29 0.02 0.38
C LEU A 93 -13.41 0.77 1.13
N ILE A 94 -14.68 0.56 0.77
CA ILE A 94 -15.82 1.14 1.49
C ILE A 94 -15.86 0.64 2.95
N SER A 95 -15.59 -0.65 3.18
CA SER A 95 -15.51 -1.20 4.54
C SER A 95 -14.40 -0.53 5.36
N LEU A 96 -13.26 -0.22 4.73
CA LEU A 96 -12.18 0.53 5.37
C LEU A 96 -12.61 1.95 5.69
N LEU A 97 -13.27 2.67 4.76
CA LEU A 97 -13.78 4.02 5.04
C LEU A 97 -14.70 4.03 6.26
N ARG A 98 -15.67 3.10 6.33
CA ARG A 98 -16.60 2.99 7.47
C ARG A 98 -15.89 2.75 8.80
N ARG A 99 -14.78 2.01 8.78
CA ARG A 99 -13.98 1.73 9.98
C ARG A 99 -13.05 2.89 10.35
N ASN A 100 -12.37 3.47 9.36
CA ASN A 100 -11.19 4.30 9.54
C ASN A 100 -11.52 5.80 9.67
N MET A 101 -12.66 6.22 9.14
CA MET A 101 -13.19 7.57 9.26
C MET A 101 -13.84 7.82 10.62
N ASN A 102 -14.07 9.09 10.96
CA ASN A 102 -14.78 9.46 12.17
C ASN A 102 -16.23 8.96 12.13
N LYS A 103 -16.62 8.21 13.16
CA LYS A 103 -17.95 7.57 13.26
C LYS A 103 -19.13 8.54 13.05
N PRO A 104 -19.14 9.76 13.63
CA PRO A 104 -20.23 10.71 13.39
C PRO A 104 -20.41 11.11 11.91
N LEU A 105 -19.31 11.19 11.15
CA LEU A 105 -19.37 11.50 9.72
C LEU A 105 -19.95 10.32 8.94
N VAL A 106 -19.48 9.11 9.24
CA VAL A 106 -19.96 7.87 8.61
C VAL A 106 -21.45 7.66 8.90
N ASP A 107 -21.86 7.80 10.16
CA ASP A 107 -23.25 7.65 10.57
C ASP A 107 -24.15 8.66 9.85
N ARG A 108 -23.70 9.92 9.70
CA ARG A 108 -24.46 10.94 8.97
C ARG A 108 -24.59 10.62 7.48
N VAL A 109 -23.61 9.97 6.85
CA VAL A 109 -23.75 9.47 5.47
C VAL A 109 -24.74 8.33 5.38
N ILE A 110 -24.68 7.35 6.29
CA ILE A 110 -25.55 6.17 6.27
C ILE A 110 -27.01 6.54 6.53
N TYR A 111 -27.24 7.37 7.54
CA TYR A 111 -28.59 7.75 7.98
C TYR A 111 -29.09 9.05 7.32
N GLY A 112 -28.28 9.68 6.47
CA GLY A 112 -28.60 10.95 5.78
C GLY A 112 -29.60 10.84 4.64
N GLY A 113 -30.26 9.69 4.47
CA GLY A 113 -31.32 9.45 3.48
C GLY A 113 -30.82 9.04 2.09
N HIS A 114 -29.54 9.25 1.76
CA HIS A 114 -28.93 8.77 0.52
C HIS A 114 -27.68 7.94 0.84
N ILE A 115 -27.78 6.62 0.70
CA ILE A 115 -26.64 5.72 0.88
C ILE A 115 -25.80 5.74 -0.42
N PRO A 116 -24.51 6.14 -0.35
CA PRO A 116 -23.66 6.17 -1.53
C PRO A 116 -23.46 4.78 -2.14
N ARG A 117 -23.50 4.70 -3.46
CA ARG A 117 -23.48 3.47 -4.26
C ARG A 117 -22.09 2.92 -4.48
N ASP A 118 -21.11 3.80 -4.58
CA ASP A 118 -19.73 3.48 -4.98
C ASP A 118 -18.71 4.25 -4.13
N TYR A 119 -17.44 3.86 -4.25
CA TYR A 119 -16.36 4.46 -3.48
C TYR A 119 -16.21 5.97 -3.72
N GLN A 120 -16.44 6.44 -4.94
CA GLN A 120 -16.28 7.86 -5.29
C GLN A 120 -17.41 8.72 -4.71
N GLU A 121 -18.61 8.19 -4.64
CA GLU A 121 -19.74 8.83 -3.98
C GLU A 121 -19.54 8.87 -2.46
N TRP A 122 -19.05 7.79 -1.86
CA TRP A 122 -18.64 7.77 -0.45
C TRP A 122 -17.61 8.85 -0.14
N LYS A 123 -16.56 8.98 -0.96
CA LYS A 123 -15.53 10.00 -0.82
C LYS A 123 -16.09 11.42 -0.86
N ARG A 124 -16.91 11.72 -1.88
CA ARG A 124 -17.52 13.05 -2.06
C ARG A 124 -18.42 13.43 -0.88
N GLU A 125 -19.30 12.54 -0.45
CA GLU A 125 -20.21 12.81 0.66
C GLU A 125 -19.50 13.01 1.99
N LEU A 126 -18.49 12.19 2.27
CA LEU A 126 -17.69 12.29 3.49
C LEU A 126 -16.91 13.61 3.57
N ILE A 127 -16.31 14.06 2.46
CA ILE A 127 -15.62 15.36 2.39
C ILE A 127 -16.62 16.50 2.60
N ARG A 128 -17.77 16.45 1.91
CA ARG A 128 -18.82 17.47 2.01
C ARG A 128 -19.33 17.63 3.45
N ILE A 129 -19.60 16.52 4.13
CA ILE A 129 -20.15 16.53 5.49
C ILE A 129 -19.11 17.01 6.51
N ASP A 130 -17.85 16.59 6.36
CA ASP A 130 -16.76 17.06 7.23
C ASP A 130 -16.57 18.58 7.12
N TYR A 131 -16.63 19.11 5.89
CA TYR A 131 -16.58 20.55 5.64
C TYR A 131 -17.70 21.30 6.39
N ILE A 132 -18.96 20.87 6.21
CA ILE A 132 -20.13 21.46 6.89
C ILE A 132 -20.03 21.35 8.42
N TRP A 133 -19.46 20.25 8.91
CA TRP A 133 -19.32 20.02 10.35
C TRP A 133 -18.27 20.94 10.99
N ARG A 134 -17.19 21.26 10.27
CA ARG A 134 -16.09 22.10 10.76
C ARG A 134 -16.35 23.60 10.63
N GLU A 135 -17.25 24.01 9.74
CA GLU A 135 -17.71 25.40 9.63
C GLU A 135 -18.73 25.81 10.70
N ARG A 136 -19.19 24.87 11.54
CA ARG A 136 -20.11 25.13 12.66
C ARG A 136 -19.37 25.29 13.97
#